data_AF-A0A2C9V0Q3-F1
#
_entry.id   AF-A0A2C9V0Q3-F1
#
_cell.length_a   1.000
_cell.length_b   1.000
_cell.length_c   1.000
_cell.angle_alpha   90.00
_cell.angle_beta   90.00
_cell.angle_gamma   90.00
#
_symmetry.space_group_name_H-M   'P 1'
#
loop_
_entity.id
_entity.type
_entity.pdbx_description
1 polymer ?
#
loop_
_entity_poly.entity_id
_entity_poly.type
_entity_poly.pdbx_seq_one_letter_code
_entity_poly.pdbx_strand_id
1 'polypeptide(L)'
;MELISGRKLIDKNINIINWAKDQITKTLGGGDYTILVDSIRHSYDEEKTKRMIEALIDSKLENYEEEQVKNMIFCAIACINNISKFRPTMEKIIGVLEGTIKPSERILDWEDNKSVPSMISILILINYL
;
A
#
# COMPACT_ATOMS: atom_id res chain seq x y z
N MET A 1 -4.61 4.25 -9.66
CA MET A 1 -3.74 5.44 -9.58
C MET A 1 -4.25 6.58 -10.46
N GLU A 2 -4.48 6.37 -11.77
CA GLU A 2 -4.97 7.45 -12.65
C GLU A 2 -6.29 8.06 -12.16
N LEU A 3 -7.27 7.21 -11.84
CA LEU A 3 -8.58 7.66 -11.33
C LEU A 3 -8.48 8.52 -10.06
N ILE A 4 -7.61 8.12 -9.12
CA ILE A 4 -7.47 8.78 -7.82
C ILE A 4 -6.78 10.14 -7.97
N SER A 5 -5.74 10.19 -8.81
CA SER A 5 -4.84 11.35 -8.90
C SER A 5 -5.13 12.30 -10.05
N GLY A 6 -6.02 11.92 -10.98
CA GLY A 6 -6.29 12.67 -12.21
C GLY A 6 -5.11 12.73 -13.19
N ARG A 7 -4.03 11.99 -12.92
CA ARG A 7 -2.81 11.97 -13.74
C ARG A 7 -2.88 10.89 -14.80
N LYS A 8 -2.20 11.15 -15.92
CA LYS A 8 -1.90 10.12 -16.95
C LYS A 8 -0.83 9.15 -16.45
N LEU A 9 -0.80 7.93 -17.00
CA LEU A 9 0.24 6.93 -16.73
C LEU A 9 1.67 7.49 -16.82
N ILE A 10 1.94 8.33 -17.81
CA ILE A 10 3.21 9.04 -18.00
C ILE A 10 2.88 10.53 -18.20
N ASP A 11 3.40 11.37 -17.31
CA ASP A 11 3.32 12.83 -17.40
C ASP A 11 4.71 13.43 -17.17
N LYS A 12 5.15 14.32 -18.06
CA LYS A 12 6.51 14.93 -18.03
C LYS A 12 7.65 13.91 -17.85
N ASN A 13 7.58 12.77 -18.54
CA ASN A 13 8.51 11.63 -18.42
C ASN A 13 8.57 10.95 -17.04
N ILE A 14 7.64 11.24 -16.15
CA ILE A 14 7.52 10.58 -14.84
C ILE A 14 6.36 9.59 -14.90
N ASN A 15 6.66 8.32 -14.59
CA ASN A 15 5.63 7.29 -14.41
C ASN A 15 4.81 7.60 -13.15
N ILE A 16 3.48 7.52 -13.25
CA ILE A 16 2.54 7.74 -12.16
C ILE A 16 2.87 6.97 -10.87
N ILE A 17 3.45 5.77 -10.98
CA ILE A 17 3.89 4.95 -9.84
C ILE A 17 5.07 5.63 -9.14
N ASN A 18 6.07 6.10 -9.88
CA ASN A 18 7.24 6.77 -9.31
C ASN A 18 6.84 8.09 -8.66
N TRP A 19 5.93 8.84 -9.30
CA TRP A 19 5.34 10.03 -8.71
C TRP A 19 4.63 9.71 -7.39
N ALA A 20 3.77 8.70 -7.36
CA ALA A 20 3.02 8.33 -6.15
C ALA A 20 3.96 7.90 -5.01
N LYS A 21 4.99 7.10 -5.29
CA LYS A 21 6.02 6.72 -4.31
C LYS A 21 6.71 7.94 -3.71
N ASP A 22 7.11 8.88 -4.56
CA ASP A 22 7.76 10.12 -4.15
C ASP A 22 6.85 10.98 -3.26
N GLN A 23 5.55 11.10 -3.59
CA GLN A 23 4.58 11.80 -2.74
C GLN A 23 4.42 11.14 -1.37
N ILE A 24 4.23 9.81 -1.34
CA ILE A 24 4.07 9.05 -0.10
C ILE A 24 5.32 9.20 0.77
N THR A 25 6.51 9.04 0.19
CA THR A 25 7.78 9.21 0.90
C THR A 25 7.92 10.61 1.48
N LYS A 26 7.69 11.66 0.69
CA LYS A 26 7.81 13.06 1.16
C LYS A 26 6.86 13.36 2.30
N THR A 27 5.61 12.95 2.18
CA THR A 27 4.55 13.28 3.13
C THR A 27 4.69 12.55 4.47
N LEU A 28 5.28 11.35 4.48
CA LEU A 28 5.43 10.54 5.69
C LEU A 28 6.80 10.70 6.39
N GLY A 29 7.55 11.76 6.06
CA GLY A 29 8.80 12.11 6.74
C GLY A 29 10.08 11.64 6.03
N GLY A 30 9.99 11.23 4.77
CA GLY A 30 11.12 10.72 3.99
C GLY A 30 11.40 9.23 4.24
N GLY A 31 12.44 8.72 3.60
CA GLY A 31 12.90 7.33 3.76
C GLY A 31 12.43 6.37 2.67
N ASP A 32 12.65 5.08 2.89
CA ASP A 32 12.36 4.05 1.91
C ASP A 32 10.86 3.75 1.84
N TYR A 33 10.33 3.72 0.61
CA TYR A 33 8.91 3.46 0.34
C TYR A 33 8.41 2.13 0.93
N THR A 34 9.21 1.08 0.88
CA THR A 34 8.81 -0.24 1.41
C THR A 34 8.66 -0.22 2.93
N ILE A 35 9.56 0.48 3.62
CA ILE A 35 9.48 0.68 5.08
C ILE A 35 8.20 1.45 5.47
N LEU A 36 7.83 2.46 4.66
CA LEU A 36 6.62 3.24 4.91
C LEU A 36 5.34 2.41 4.71
N VAL A 37 5.28 1.61 3.64
CA VAL A 37 4.16 0.69 3.42
C VAL A 37 4.06 -0.35 4.53
N ASP A 38 5.20 -0.87 5.02
CA ASP A 38 5.24 -1.79 6.16
C ASP A 38 4.81 -1.12 7.48
N SER A 39 5.10 0.17 7.67
CA SER A 39 4.60 0.94 8.82
C SER A 39 3.08 1.13 8.75
N ILE A 40 2.55 1.50 7.58
CA ILE A 40 1.11 1.65 7.36
C ILE A 40 0.38 0.33 7.64
N ARG A 41 1.00 -0.79 7.23
CA ARG A 41 0.49 -2.14 7.48
C ARG A 41 0.36 -2.46 8.97
N HIS A 42 1.40 -2.20 9.77
CA HIS A 42 1.41 -2.67 11.17
C HIS A 42 0.66 -1.79 12.16
N SER A 43 0.64 -0.47 11.98
CA SER A 43 0.17 0.43 13.04
C SER A 43 -1.17 1.09 12.76
N TYR A 44 -1.79 0.82 11.58
CA TYR A 44 -2.98 1.52 11.06
C TYR A 44 -3.11 2.95 11.60
N ASP A 45 -2.37 3.86 10.98
CA ASP A 45 -2.27 5.24 11.44
C ASP A 45 -3.21 6.10 10.58
N GLU A 46 -4.32 6.55 11.19
CA GLU A 46 -5.36 7.34 10.53
C GLU A 46 -4.83 8.70 10.06
N GLU A 47 -3.96 9.35 10.84
CA GLU A 47 -3.36 10.63 10.45
C GLU A 47 -2.44 10.47 9.25
N LYS A 48 -1.57 9.45 9.24
CA LYS A 48 -0.74 9.14 8.07
C LYS A 48 -1.56 8.78 6.85
N THR A 49 -2.66 8.04 7.05
CA THR A 49 -3.58 7.68 5.98
C THR A 49 -4.21 8.91 5.36
N LYS A 50 -4.68 9.85 6.18
CA LYS A 50 -5.24 11.12 5.72
C LYS A 50 -4.22 11.94 4.92
N ARG A 51 -3.00 12.09 5.44
CA ARG A 51 -1.92 12.79 4.73
C ARG A 51 -1.59 12.13 3.38
N MET A 52 -1.62 10.79 3.33
CA MET A 52 -1.42 10.05 2.08
C MET A 52 -2.55 10.29 1.07
N ILE A 53 -3.81 10.35 1.53
CA ILE A 53 -4.96 10.71 0.70
C ILE A 53 -4.76 12.11 0.11
N GLU A 54 -4.48 13.10 0.95
CA GLU A 54 -4.25 14.49 0.54
C GLU A 54 -3.10 14.62 -0.47
N ALA A 55 -2.06 13.79 -0.35
CA ALA A 55 -0.90 13.82 -1.24
C ALA A 55 -1.15 13.17 -2.62
N LEU A 56 -2.15 12.28 -2.73
CA LEU A 56 -2.37 11.47 -3.93
C LEU A 56 -3.62 11.85 -4.73
N ILE A 57 -4.60 12.47 -4.09
CA ILE A 57 -5.89 12.77 -4.70
C ILE A 57 -5.79 13.87 -5.77
N ASP A 58 -6.62 13.80 -6.80
CA ASP A 58 -6.77 14.86 -7.77
C ASP A 58 -7.26 16.13 -7.06
N SER A 59 -6.49 17.20 -7.18
CA SER A 59 -6.85 18.54 -6.70
C SER A 59 -8.19 19.06 -7.20
N LYS A 60 -8.73 18.52 -8.30
CA LYS A 60 -10.04 18.89 -8.86
C LYS A 60 -11.19 18.04 -8.32
N LEU A 61 -10.90 16.99 -7.55
CA LEU A 61 -11.93 16.11 -7.01
C LEU A 61 -12.48 16.71 -5.72
N GLU A 62 -13.73 17.15 -5.78
CA GLU A 62 -14.48 17.68 -4.63
C GLU A 62 -15.46 16.63 -4.08
N ASN A 63 -15.78 16.71 -2.79
CA ASN A 63 -16.83 15.89 -2.13
C ASN A 63 -16.66 14.36 -2.29
N TYR A 64 -15.43 13.86 -2.22
CA TYR A 64 -15.18 12.42 -2.23
C TYR A 64 -15.45 11.79 -0.86
N GLU A 65 -15.84 10.52 -0.85
CA GLU A 65 -15.90 9.73 0.39
C GLU A 65 -14.49 9.24 0.75
N GLU A 66 -13.97 9.69 1.89
CA GLU A 66 -12.61 9.40 2.34
C GLU A 66 -12.34 7.89 2.44
N GLU A 67 -13.32 7.11 2.90
CA GLU A 67 -13.22 5.66 3.04
C GLU A 67 -13.03 4.96 1.68
N GLN A 68 -13.74 5.41 0.65
CA GLN A 68 -13.60 4.86 -0.70
C GLN A 68 -12.22 5.17 -1.27
N VAL A 69 -11.74 6.41 -1.12
CA VAL A 69 -10.41 6.82 -1.58
C VAL A 69 -9.31 6.06 -0.85
N LYS A 70 -9.45 5.89 0.47
CA LYS A 70 -8.58 5.05 1.27
C LYS A 70 -8.52 3.64 0.67
N ASN A 71 -9.65 2.98 0.49
CA ASN A 71 -9.70 1.62 -0.07
C ASN A 71 -9.03 1.54 -1.45
N MET A 72 -9.28 2.51 -2.33
CA MET A 72 -8.64 2.58 -3.64
C MET A 72 -7.11 2.75 -3.56
N ILE A 73 -6.60 3.59 -2.65
CA ILE A 73 -5.16 3.79 -2.45
C ILE A 73 -4.50 2.50 -1.94
N PHE A 74 -5.09 1.85 -0.94
CA PHE A 74 -4.56 0.60 -0.39
C PHE A 74 -4.54 -0.52 -1.45
N CYS A 75 -5.61 -0.66 -2.23
CA CYS A 75 -5.65 -1.56 -3.39
C CYS A 75 -4.52 -1.26 -4.39
N ALA A 76 -4.31 0.01 -4.72
CA ALA A 76 -3.26 0.41 -5.64
C ALA A 76 -1.85 0.07 -5.11
N ILE A 77 -1.57 0.37 -3.84
CA ILE A 77 -0.29 0.08 -3.18
C ILE A 77 0.02 -1.43 -3.20
N ALA A 78 -0.97 -2.27 -2.87
CA ALA A 78 -0.80 -3.71 -2.87
C ALA A 78 -0.55 -4.29 -4.28
N CYS A 79 -1.26 -3.78 -5.29
CA CYS A 79 -1.09 -4.20 -6.68
C CYS A 79 0.29 -3.88 -7.26
N ILE A 80 0.94 -2.81 -6.81
CA ILE A 80 2.27 -2.40 -7.31
C ILE A 80 3.44 -3.03 -6.54
N ASN A 81 3.18 -4.02 -5.68
CA ASN A 81 4.22 -4.76 -4.98
C ASN A 81 5.23 -5.35 -6.00
N ASN A 82 6.52 -5.18 -5.72
CA ASN A 82 7.60 -5.68 -6.56
C ASN A 82 7.66 -7.22 -6.58
N ILE A 83 7.20 -7.86 -5.51
CA ILE A 83 7.10 -9.31 -5.40
C ILE A 83 5.70 -9.74 -5.88
N SER A 84 5.65 -10.39 -7.05
CA SER A 84 4.39 -10.76 -7.72
C SER A 84 3.46 -11.62 -6.86
N LYS A 85 4.01 -12.54 -6.07
CA LYS A 85 3.24 -13.41 -5.15
C LYS A 85 2.53 -12.66 -4.03
N PHE A 86 2.89 -11.41 -3.75
CA PHE A 86 2.26 -10.57 -2.74
C PHE A 86 1.21 -9.62 -3.33
N ARG A 87 1.03 -9.62 -4.65
CA ARG A 87 -0.06 -8.88 -5.28
C ARG A 87 -1.38 -9.62 -5.01
N PRO A 88 -2.45 -8.91 -4.61
CA PRO A 88 -3.74 -9.52 -4.31
C PRO A 88 -4.41 -10.08 -5.57
N THR A 89 -5.30 -11.06 -5.38
CA THR A 89 -6.22 -11.51 -6.43
C THR A 89 -7.27 -10.43 -6.71
N MET A 90 -7.87 -10.46 -7.90
CA MET A 90 -8.96 -9.54 -8.23
C MET A 90 -10.17 -9.69 -7.30
N GLU A 91 -10.45 -10.89 -6.81
CA GLU A 91 -11.50 -11.14 -5.81
C GLU A 91 -11.24 -10.37 -4.50
N LYS A 92 -10.00 -10.42 -3.98
CA LYS A 92 -9.61 -9.64 -2.79
C LYS A 92 -9.72 -8.14 -3.04
N ILE A 93 -9.33 -7.66 -4.22
CA ILE A 93 -9.47 -6.24 -4.62
C ILE A 93 -10.94 -5.82 -4.61
N ILE A 94 -11.82 -6.60 -5.24
CA ILE A 94 -13.25 -6.32 -5.31
C ILE A 94 -13.85 -6.24 -3.89
N GLY A 95 -13.54 -7.20 -3.02
CA GLY A 95 -14.06 -7.18 -1.65
C GLY A 95 -13.67 -5.93 -0.85
N VAL A 96 -12.47 -5.38 -1.05
CA VAL A 96 -12.08 -4.11 -0.41
C VAL A 96 -12.79 -2.91 -1.04
N LEU A 97 -12.97 -2.88 -2.35
CA LEU A 97 -13.69 -1.79 -3.02
C LEU A 97 -15.19 -1.78 -2.68
N GLU A 98 -15.80 -2.95 -2.43
CA GLU A 98 -17.17 -3.09 -1.96
C GLU A 98 -17.32 -2.82 -0.45
N GLY A 99 -16.21 -2.66 0.29
CA GLY A 99 -16.21 -2.47 1.74
C GLY A 99 -16.53 -3.74 2.53
N THR A 100 -16.59 -4.91 1.89
CA THR A 100 -16.80 -6.20 2.55
C THR A 100 -15.55 -6.73 3.24
N ILE A 101 -14.37 -6.23 2.84
CA ILE A 101 -13.07 -6.52 3.43
C ILE A 101 -12.41 -5.21 3.85
N LYS A 102 -11.80 -5.15 5.05
CA LYS A 102 -11.01 -4.00 5.45
C LYS A 102 -9.59 -4.05 4.85
N PRO A 103 -9.04 -2.91 4.39
CA PRO A 103 -7.70 -2.87 3.78
C PRO A 103 -6.58 -3.36 4.71
N SER A 104 -6.66 -3.00 5.99
CA SER A 104 -5.67 -3.35 7.03
C SER A 104 -5.66 -4.83 7.38
N GLU A 105 -6.78 -5.54 7.19
CA GLU A 105 -6.92 -6.91 7.65
C GLU A 105 -6.48 -7.95 6.60
N ARG A 106 -6.31 -7.59 5.31
CA ARG A 106 -6.11 -8.61 4.24
C ARG A 106 -5.33 -8.24 2.98
N ILE A 107 -5.25 -6.96 2.59
CA ILE A 107 -4.65 -6.58 1.28
C ILE A 107 -3.15 -6.29 1.39
N LEU A 108 -2.73 -5.71 2.51
CA LEU A 108 -1.31 -5.55 2.84
C LEU A 108 -0.77 -6.72 3.67
N ASP A 109 -1.60 -7.72 3.96
CA ASP A 109 -1.17 -8.89 4.71
C ASP A 109 -0.31 -9.79 3.80
N TRP A 110 0.99 -9.50 3.75
CA TRP A 110 1.98 -10.30 3.03
C TRP A 110 2.39 -11.56 3.84
N GLU A 111 1.74 -11.84 4.98
CA GLU A 111 2.08 -12.96 5.88
C GLU A 111 1.67 -14.36 5.40
N ASP A 112 1.13 -14.52 4.19
CA ASP A 112 1.02 -15.85 3.55
C ASP A 112 2.41 -16.53 3.36
N ASN A 113 3.50 -15.89 3.81
CA ASN A 113 4.86 -16.42 3.82
C ASN A 113 5.52 -16.50 5.22
N LYS A 114 4.77 -16.59 6.33
CA LYS A 114 5.30 -17.09 7.63
C LYS A 114 5.77 -18.56 7.57
N SER A 115 5.56 -19.24 6.44
CA SER A 115 5.99 -20.62 6.19
C SER A 115 7.39 -20.76 5.59
N VAL A 116 8.14 -19.67 5.38
CA VAL A 116 9.59 -19.76 5.10
C VAL A 116 10.31 -19.30 6.37
N PRO A 117 10.89 -20.21 7.17
CA PRO A 117 11.64 -19.82 8.34
C PRO A 117 12.77 -18.86 7.90
N SER A 118 12.80 -17.68 8.50
CA SER A 118 13.95 -16.79 8.33
C SER A 118 15.22 -17.54 8.73
N MET A 119 16.36 -17.24 8.09
CA MET A 119 17.66 -17.87 8.42
C MET A 119 17.99 -17.77 9.92
N ILE A 120 17.47 -16.73 10.58
CA ILE A 120 17.55 -16.48 12.02
C ILE A 120 16.80 -17.56 12.83
N SER A 121 15.63 -18.00 12.37
CA SER A 121 14.85 -19.06 13.01
C SER A 121 15.52 -20.44 12.92
N ILE A 122 16.22 -20.73 11.81
CA ILE A 122 17.00 -21.97 11.63
C ILE A 122 18.22 -21.98 12.55
N LEU A 123 18.92 -20.84 12.67
CA LEU A 123 20.07 -20.69 13.58
C LEU A 123 19.69 -20.87 15.05
N ILE A 124 18.51 -20.42 15.48
CA ILE A 124 18.04 -20.61 16.86
C ILE A 124 17.73 -22.09 17.15
N LEU A 125 17.17 -22.81 16.18
CA LEU A 125 16.86 -24.25 16.31
C LEU A 125 18.12 -25.13 16.32
N ILE A 126 19.15 -24.79 15.54
CA ILE A 126 20.42 -25.53 15.53
C ILE A 126 21.20 -25.33 16.85
N ASN A 127 21.04 -24.18 17.52
CA ASN A 127 21.69 -23.92 18.81
C ASN A 127 20.95 -24.51 20.03
N TYR A 128 19.81 -25.18 19.81
CA TYR A 128 19.00 -25.84 20.84
C TYR A 128 18.92 -27.36 20.66
N LEU A 129 19.70 -27.94 19.75
CA LEU A 129 19.97 -29.38 19.58
C LEU A 129 21.45 -29.65 19.85
#